data_AF-A0A7D5T587-F1
#
_entry.id   AF-A0A7D5T587-F1
#
_cell.length_a   1.000
_cell.length_b   1.000
_cell.length_c   1.000
_cell.angle_alpha   90.00
_cell.angle_beta   90.00
_cell.angle_gamma   90.00
#
_symmetry.space_group_name_H-M   'P 1'
#
loop_
_entity.id
_entity.type
_entity.pdbx_description
1 polymer ?
#
loop_
_entity_poly.entity_id
_entity_poly.type
_entity_poly.pdbx_seq_one_letter_code
_entity_poly.pdbx_strand_id
1 'polypeptide(L)' 'MNTESATCGVCGRSVPLDQDHVKVDAETVRTRDRNEADDYVLHPRCADAVFEGWRCPA' A
#
# COMPACT_ATOMS: atom_id res chain seq x y z
N MET A 1 -13.47 9.53 19.00
CA MET A 1 -12.46 9.71 17.93
C MET A 1 -12.64 8.51 17.00
N ASN A 2 -13.11 8.72 15.77
CA ASN A 2 -13.23 7.64 14.80
C ASN A 2 -11.83 7.39 14.26
N THR A 3 -11.19 6.32 14.71
CA THR A 3 -9.91 5.87 14.16
C THR A 3 -10.17 5.46 12.71
N GLU A 4 -9.69 6.27 11.76
CA GLU A 4 -9.78 5.92 10.35
C GLU A 4 -8.93 4.68 10.09
N SER A 5 -9.53 3.66 9.48
CA SER A 5 -8.84 2.41 9.20
C SER A 5 -9.08 1.97 7.76
N ALA A 6 -8.03 1.54 7.08
CA ALA A 6 -8.09 0.95 5.75
C ALA A 6 -7.95 -0.58 5.82
N THR A 7 -8.23 -1.28 4.73
CA THR A 7 -7.99 -2.72 4.65
C THR A 7 -6.58 -2.99 4.14
N CYS A 8 -5.83 -3.85 4.83
CA CYS A 8 -4.50 -4.25 4.39
C CYS A 8 -4.61 -5.03 3.07
N GLY A 9 -3.96 -4.55 2.02
CA GLY A 9 -3.93 -5.21 0.70
C GLY A 9 -3.32 -6.61 0.70
N VAL A 10 -2.53 -6.98 1.73
CA VAL A 10 -1.87 -8.30 1.83
C VAL A 10 -2.67 -9.29 2.66
N CYS A 11 -3.04 -8.92 3.89
CA CYS A 11 -3.66 -9.86 4.84
C CYS A 11 -5.17 -9.67 5.00
N GLY A 12 -5.76 -8.64 4.38
CA GLY A 12 -7.19 -8.33 4.43
C GLY A 12 -7.71 -7.83 5.78
N ARG A 13 -6.83 -7.61 6.77
CA ARG A 13 -7.20 -7.08 8.08
C ARG A 13 -7.15 -5.56 8.12
N SER A 14 -7.88 -4.95 9.03
CA SER A 14 -7.87 -3.50 9.24
C SER A 14 -6.49 -2.97 9.64
N VAL A 15 -6.08 -1.87 9.02
CA VAL A 15 -4.88 -1.08 9.29
C VAL A 15 -5.33 0.27 9.83
N PRO A 16 -4.96 0.64 11.07
CA PRO A 16 -5.21 1.98 11.58
C PRO A 16 -4.37 3.00 10.81
N LEU A 17 -5.00 4.04 10.25
CA LEU A 17 -4.31 5.07 9.46
C LEU A 17 -3.66 6.16 10.32
N ASP A 18 -4.00 6.20 11.60
CA ASP A 18 -3.40 7.07 12.62
C ASP A 18 -2.10 6.49 13.21
N GLN A 19 -1.76 5.25 12.86
CA GLN A 19 -0.55 4.56 13.29
C GLN A 19 0.37 4.27 12.12
N ASP A 20 1.55 3.72 12.40
CA ASP A 20 2.51 3.33 11.37
C ASP A 20 1.88 2.35 10.37
N HIS A 21 1.85 2.78 9.11
CA HIS A 21 1.35 2.02 7.98
C HIS A 21 2.17 2.36 6.74
N VAL A 22 2.12 1.46 5.76
CA VAL A 22 2.78 1.65 4.47
C VAL A 22 1.71 1.92 3.42
N LYS A 23 1.98 2.87 2.52
CA LYS A 23 1.17 3.11 1.33
C LYS A 23 1.96 2.71 0.08
N VAL A 24 1.30 2.03 -0.83
CA VAL A 24 1.85 1.66 -2.13
C VAL A 24 0.95 2.29 -3.18
N ASP A 25 1.52 3.25 -3.90
CA ASP A 25 0.91 3.84 -5.09
C ASP A 25 1.36 3.01 -6.30
N ALA A 26 0.40 2.38 -6.97
CA ALA A 26 0.64 1.58 -8.16
C ALA A 26 0.13 2.33 -9.39
N GLU A 27 1.02 3.04 -10.07
CA GLU A 27 0.71 3.69 -11.33
C GLU A 27 0.72 2.68 -12.49
N THR A 28 -0.41 2.52 -13.19
CA THR A 28 -0.44 1.77 -14.45
C THR A 28 -0.57 2.69 -15.65
N VAL A 29 0.53 2.82 -16.40
CA VAL A 29 0.52 3.54 -17.68
C VAL A 29 -0.05 2.63 -18.77
N ARG A 30 -1.36 2.73 -19.02
CA ARG A 30 -1.95 2.19 -20.26
C ARG A 30 -1.64 3.15 -21.40
N THR A 31 -0.99 2.66 -22.44
CA THR A 31 -0.45 3.44 -23.57
C THR A 31 -1.49 4.25 -24.39
N ARG A 32 -2.77 4.27 -23.98
CA ARG A 32 -3.88 4.89 -24.72
C ARG A 32 -4.98 5.58 -23.92
N ASP A 33 -5.03 5.49 -22.59
CA ASP A 33 -6.04 6.24 -21.81
C ASP A 33 -5.61 6.36 -20.34
N ARG A 34 -6.17 7.37 -19.66
CA ARG A 34 -5.83 7.93 -18.33
C ARG A 34 -5.03 7.00 -17.39
N ASN A 35 -3.94 7.53 -16.83
CA ASN A 35 -3.23 6.93 -15.69
C ASN A 35 -4.25 6.54 -14.63
N GLU A 36 -4.37 5.25 -14.37
CA GLU A 36 -5.10 4.71 -13.24
C GLU A 36 -4.04 4.46 -12.15
N ALA A 37 -4.21 5.15 -11.03
CA ALA A 37 -3.38 4.98 -9.84
C ALA A 37 -4.22 4.22 -8.81
N ASP A 38 -3.75 3.03 -8.42
CA ASP A 38 -4.35 2.26 -7.35
C ASP A 38 -3.55 2.47 -6.06
N ASP A 39 -4.22 3.01 -5.04
CA ASP A 39 -3.66 3.22 -3.71
C ASP A 39 -3.92 2.03 -2.79
N TYR A 40 -2.85 1.38 -2.32
CA TYR A 40 -2.94 0.27 -1.36
C TYR A 40 -2.36 0.66 0.00
N VAL A 41 -3.03 0.26 1.08
CA VAL A 41 -2.54 0.41 2.45
C VAL A 41 -2.12 -0.95 2.99
N LEU A 42 -0.97 -1.00 3.67
CA LEU A 42 -0.38 -2.22 4.22
C LEU A 42 0.04 -2.01 5.69
N HIS A 43 -0.02 -3.09 6.48
CA HIS A 43 0.69 -3.13 7.76
C HIS A 43 2.21 -3.10 7.53
N PRO A 44 3.00 -2.48 8.42
CA PRO A 44 4.46 -2.46 8.28
C PRO A 44 5.09 -3.85 8.13
N ARG A 45 4.59 -4.83 8.88
CA ARG A 45 5.05 -6.24 8.78
C ARG A 45 4.66 -6.92 7.48
N CYS A 46 3.48 -6.60 6.94
CA CYS A 46 3.05 -7.14 5.65
C CYS A 46 3.85 -6.50 4.51
N ALA A 47 4.15 -5.21 4.62
CA ALA A 47 5.00 -4.50 3.68
C ALA A 47 6.43 -5.05 3.69
N ASP A 48 7.01 -5.30 4.85
CA ASP A 48 8.35 -5.89 4.98
C ASP A 48 8.45 -7.23 4.23
N ALA A 49 7.47 -8.12 4.41
CA ALA A 49 7.42 -9.40 3.69
C ALA A 49 7.21 -9.24 2.18
N VAL A 50 6.47 -8.22 1.73
CA VAL A 50 6.26 -7.94 0.29
C VAL A 50 7.51 -7.35 -0.33
N PHE A 51 8.19 -6.46 0.37
CA PHE A 51 9.40 -5.78 -0.08
C PHE A 51 10.67 -6.59 0.18
N GLU A 52 10.57 -7.75 0.84
CA GLU A 52 11.68 -8.67 0.98
C GLU A 52 12.19 -9.08 -0.41
N GLY A 53 13.42 -8.68 -0.73
CA GLY A 53 14.04 -8.90 -2.04
C GLY A 53 13.84 -7.79 -3.07
N TRP A 54 13.10 -6.72 -2.74
CA TRP A 54 13.05 -5.53 -3.57
C TRP A 54 14.38 -4.79 -3.46
N ARG A 55 14.87 -4.29 -4.59
CA ARG A 55 16.02 -3.39 -4.57
C ARG A 55 15.52 -1.99 -4.25
N CYS A 56 15.98 -1.43 -3.14
CA CYS A 56 15.83 -0.01 -2.91
C CYS A 56 16.50 0.74 -4.08
N PRO A 57 15.79 1.67 -4.74
CA PRO A 57 16.45 2.57 -5.67
C PRO A 57 17.54 3.34 -4.91
N ALA A 58 18.71 3.46 -5.53
CA ALA A 58 19.87 4.16 -4.98
C ALA A 58 19.68 5.69 -4.99
#